data_AF-A0A355A3Z9-F1
#
_entry.id   AF-A0A355A3Z9-F1
#
_cell.length_a   1.000
_cell.length_b   1.000
_cell.length_c   1.000
_cell.angle_alpha   90.00
_cell.angle_beta   90.00
_cell.angle_gamma   90.00
#
_symmetry.space_group_name_H-M   'P 1'
#
loop_
_entity.id
_entity.type
_entity.pdbx_description
1 polymer ?
#
loop_
_entity_poly.entity_id
_entity_poly.type
_entity_poly.pdbx_seq_one_letter_code
_entity_poly.pdbx_strand_id
1 'polypeptide(L)'
;MLDNGDLATYTVVLMDEGYDWRKKVDFKTTQIGIEILVTKSEEALVEEWGSAMDEAMEEKARQFAKNPPTEKMLGIPLYPGAVFNPEISAGLSLDDDYHCYVFFSNDSPAKVAAFYQQRLNKEPSSSEGGYLFALKGKLPIPQEGLAIQPNMLFVGLPQTMISVQKEMRE
;
A
#
# COMPACT_ATOMS: atom_id res chain seq x y z
N MET A 1 31.99 -10.34 -5.35
CA MET A 1 30.70 -9.89 -5.92
C MET A 1 30.42 -10.72 -7.15
N LEU A 2 29.17 -11.14 -7.31
CA LEU A 2 28.64 -11.73 -8.53
C LEU A 2 28.34 -10.64 -9.56
N ASP A 3 28.09 -11.02 -10.81
CA ASP A 3 27.86 -10.07 -11.92
C ASP A 3 26.60 -9.20 -11.73
N ASN A 4 25.66 -9.65 -10.88
CA ASN A 4 24.45 -8.92 -10.51
C ASN A 4 24.63 -7.99 -9.28
N GLY A 5 25.86 -7.84 -8.77
CA GLY A 5 26.16 -7.00 -7.60
C GLY A 5 26.02 -7.71 -6.26
N ASP A 6 25.49 -8.94 -6.21
CA ASP A 6 25.35 -9.70 -4.98
C ASP A 6 26.71 -10.07 -4.37
N LEU A 7 26.76 -10.22 -3.04
CA LEU A 7 27.93 -10.72 -2.33
C LEU A 7 27.77 -12.21 -2.03
N ALA A 8 28.49 -13.05 -2.77
CA ALA A 8 28.69 -14.45 -2.41
C ALA A 8 29.91 -14.61 -1.50
N THR A 9 29.69 -15.17 -0.31
CA THR A 9 30.73 -15.60 0.63
C THR A 9 30.83 -17.12 0.59
N TYR A 10 32.03 -17.63 0.32
CA TYR A 10 32.31 -19.06 0.28
C TYR A 10 33.17 -19.43 1.48
N THR A 11 32.66 -20.31 2.33
CA THR A 11 33.40 -20.83 3.47
C THR A 11 33.68 -22.30 3.21
N VAL A 12 34.96 -22.66 3.14
CA VAL A 12 35.38 -24.06 3.04
C VAL A 12 35.95 -24.48 4.39
N VAL A 13 35.33 -25.48 4.99
CA VAL A 13 35.78 -26.07 6.26
C VAL A 13 36.32 -27.46 5.96
N LEU A 14 37.61 -27.65 6.21
CA LEU A 14 38.20 -28.99 6.22
C LEU A 14 38.31 -29.46 7.67
N MET A 15 37.65 -30.57 7.97
CA MET A 15 37.79 -31.26 9.25
C MET A 15 38.53 -32.57 9.02
N ASP A 16 39.70 -32.69 9.63
CA ASP A 16 40.39 -33.97 9.73
C ASP A 16 39.81 -34.75 10.92
N GLU A 17 38.73 -35.49 10.65
CA GLU A 17 38.15 -36.44 11.60
C GLU A 17 38.90 -37.79 11.59
N GLY A 18 40.06 -37.84 10.92
CA GLY A 18 40.79 -39.07 10.68
C GLY A 18 41.48 -39.64 11.91
N TYR A 19 41.75 -38.85 12.97
CA TYR A 19 42.56 -39.33 14.09
C TYR A 19 41.85 -39.24 15.45
N ASP A 20 41.54 -40.38 16.06
CA ASP A 20 41.11 -40.45 17.46
C ASP A 20 42.33 -40.55 18.37
N TRP A 21 42.70 -39.42 18.96
CA TRP A 21 43.89 -39.31 19.84
C TRP A 21 43.80 -40.17 21.11
N ARG A 22 42.59 -40.51 21.58
CA ARG A 22 42.40 -41.35 22.77
C ARG A 22 42.60 -42.82 22.43
N LYS A 23 42.14 -43.25 21.26
CA LYS A 23 42.29 -44.62 20.78
C LYS A 23 43.58 -44.85 19.99
N LYS A 24 44.27 -43.78 19.58
CA LYS A 24 45.44 -43.78 18.69
C LYS A 24 45.17 -44.53 17.37
N VAL A 25 43.96 -44.40 16.83
CA VAL A 25 43.53 -45.04 15.58
C VAL A 25 43.33 -43.97 14.52
N ASP A 26 43.84 -44.25 13.32
CA ASP A 26 43.64 -43.46 12.11
C ASP A 26 42.54 -44.10 11.25
N PHE A 27 41.40 -43.42 11.14
CA PHE A 27 40.24 -43.78 10.35
C PHE A 27 40.33 -43.30 8.89
N LYS A 28 41.39 -42.55 8.52
CA LYS A 28 41.62 -42.01 7.17
C LYS A 28 40.40 -41.32 6.57
N THR A 29 39.66 -40.60 7.40
CA THR A 29 38.41 -39.94 7.01
C THR A 29 38.62 -38.43 7.06
N THR A 30 38.36 -37.75 5.95
CA THR A 30 38.40 -36.29 5.87
C THR A 30 37.01 -35.80 5.51
N GLN A 31 36.49 -34.83 6.27
CA GLN A 31 35.24 -34.17 5.95
C GLN A 31 35.53 -32.78 5.37
N ILE A 32 34.88 -32.47 4.26
CA ILE A 32 34.94 -31.15 3.64
C ILE A 32 33.51 -30.59 3.65
N GLY A 33 33.31 -29.52 4.40
CA GLY A 33 32.10 -28.71 4.37
C GLY A 33 32.30 -27.52 3.45
N ILE A 34 31.33 -27.26 2.58
CA ILE A 34 31.30 -26.05 1.75
C ILE A 34 30.00 -25.33 2.08
N GLU A 35 30.12 -24.13 2.64
CA GLU A 35 29.01 -23.24 2.90
C GLU A 35 29.07 -22.06 1.94
N ILE A 36 27.94 -21.72 1.36
CA ILE A 36 27.80 -20.62 0.41
C ILE A 36 26.68 -19.73 0.93
N LEU A 37 27.03 -18.49 1.29
CA LEU A 37 26.08 -17.45 1.67
C LEU A 37 26.03 -16.40 0.56
N VAL A 38 24.86 -16.21 -0.04
CA VAL A 38 24.63 -15.13 -1.02
C VAL A 38 23.80 -14.04 -0.34
N THR A 39 24.37 -12.85 -0.26
CA THR A 39 23.67 -11.64 0.23
C THR A 39 23.31 -10.79 -0.97
N LYS A 40 22.02 -10.47 -1.13
CA LYS A 40 21.52 -9.62 -2.21
C LYS A 40 22.12 -8.21 -2.11
N SER A 41 22.40 -7.59 -3.25
CA SER A 41 22.74 -6.17 -3.31
C SER A 41 21.58 -5.28 -2.84
N GLU A 42 21.88 -4.03 -2.46
CA GLU A 42 20.86 -3.06 -2.08
C GLU A 42 19.93 -2.76 -3.26
N GLU A 43 20.47 -2.66 -4.47
CA GLU A 43 19.72 -2.44 -5.69
C GLU A 43 18.74 -3.58 -5.99
N ALA A 44 19.17 -4.84 -5.83
CA ALA A 44 18.31 -6.00 -6.03
C ALA A 44 17.18 -6.07 -4.98
N LEU A 45 17.45 -5.62 -3.75
CA LEU A 45 16.41 -5.49 -2.73
C LEU A 45 15.42 -4.38 -3.08
N VAL A 46 15.89 -3.23 -3.56
CA VAL A 46 15.00 -2.13 -3.98
C VAL A 46 14.08 -2.56 -5.12
N GLU A 47 14.60 -3.27 -6.12
CA GLU A 47 13.81 -3.79 -7.24
C GLU A 47 12.76 -4.81 -6.77
N GLU A 48 13.15 -5.75 -5.90
CA GLU A 48 12.24 -6.75 -5.33
C GLU A 48 11.13 -6.11 -4.49
N TRP A 49 11.47 -5.14 -3.64
CA TRP A 49 10.50 -4.44 -2.81
C TRP A 49 9.57 -3.56 -3.65
N GLY A 50 10.09 -2.88 -4.68
CA GLY A 50 9.27 -2.14 -5.64
C GLY A 50 8.29 -3.05 -6.38
N SER A 51 8.77 -4.19 -6.89
CA SER A 51 7.92 -5.18 -7.57
C SER A 51 6.82 -5.71 -6.65
N ALA A 52 7.15 -6.02 -5.40
CA ALA A 52 6.17 -6.49 -4.42
C ALA A 52 5.11 -5.43 -4.10
N MET A 53 5.49 -4.14 -4.03
CA MET A 53 4.53 -3.04 -3.84
C MET A 53 3.60 -2.88 -5.05
N ASP A 54 4.12 -2.99 -6.27
CA ASP A 54 3.32 -2.92 -7.49
C ASP A 54 2.31 -4.08 -7.55
N GLU A 55 2.75 -5.30 -7.25
CA GLU A 55 1.87 -6.49 -7.19
C GLU A 55 0.77 -6.33 -6.13
N ALA A 56 1.11 -5.83 -4.94
CA ALA A 56 0.14 -5.58 -3.88
C ALA A 56 -0.90 -4.51 -4.27
N MET A 57 -0.44 -3.43 -4.93
CA MET A 57 -1.33 -2.39 -5.46
C MET A 57 -2.29 -2.95 -6.50
N GLU A 58 -1.80 -3.74 -7.45
CA GLU A 58 -2.63 -4.37 -8.48
C GLU A 58 -3.66 -5.33 -7.88
N GLU A 59 -3.26 -6.15 -6.92
CA GLU A 59 -4.17 -7.09 -6.26
C GLU A 59 -5.29 -6.34 -5.51
N LYS A 60 -4.94 -5.29 -4.77
CA LYS A 60 -5.91 -4.47 -4.05
C LYS A 60 -6.83 -3.70 -5.01
N ALA A 61 -6.30 -3.24 -6.16
CA ALA A 61 -7.12 -2.66 -7.22
C ALA A 61 -8.12 -3.66 -7.81
N ARG A 62 -7.69 -4.90 -8.08
CA ARG A 62 -8.59 -5.99 -8.52
C ARG A 62 -9.65 -6.30 -7.48
N GLN A 63 -9.29 -6.31 -6.19
CA GLN A 63 -10.22 -6.53 -5.09
C GLN A 63 -11.29 -5.43 -5.03
N PHE A 64 -10.88 -4.17 -5.10
CA PHE A 64 -11.78 -3.01 -5.08
C PHE A 64 -12.65 -2.94 -6.33
N ALA A 65 -12.13 -3.31 -7.51
CA ALA A 65 -12.93 -3.40 -8.72
C ALA A 65 -14.02 -4.48 -8.63
N LYS A 66 -13.71 -5.63 -8.02
CA LYS A 66 -14.65 -6.72 -7.81
C LYS A 66 -15.72 -6.38 -6.77
N ASN A 67 -15.33 -5.67 -5.72
CA ASN A 67 -16.19 -5.29 -4.60
C ASN A 67 -16.10 -3.78 -4.36
N PRO A 68 -16.73 -2.96 -5.21
CA PRO A 68 -16.68 -1.51 -5.05
C PRO A 68 -17.34 -1.08 -3.73
N PRO A 69 -16.89 0.05 -3.15
CA PRO A 69 -17.46 0.62 -1.94
C PRO A 69 -18.96 0.89 -2.09
N THR A 70 -19.73 0.57 -1.05
CA THR A 70 -21.18 0.86 -0.97
C THR A 70 -21.47 1.98 0.00
N GLU A 71 -22.62 2.64 -0.15
CA GLU A 71 -23.09 3.68 0.79
C GLU A 71 -23.10 3.18 2.24
N LYS A 72 -23.53 1.94 2.46
CA LYS A 72 -23.57 1.31 3.78
C LYS A 72 -22.16 1.17 4.38
N MET A 73 -21.18 0.78 3.56
CA MET A 73 -19.80 0.62 4.00
C MET A 73 -19.16 1.97 4.34
N LEU A 74 -19.39 2.98 3.50
CA LEU A 74 -18.82 4.30 3.69
C LEU A 74 -19.54 5.08 4.81
N GLY A 75 -20.82 4.79 5.04
CA GLY A 75 -21.67 5.51 6.00
C GLY A 75 -22.18 6.85 5.46
N ILE A 76 -22.09 7.06 4.14
CA ILE A 76 -22.53 8.29 3.44
C ILE A 76 -23.18 7.90 2.11
N PRO A 77 -24.11 8.73 1.58
CA PRO A 77 -24.64 8.51 0.23
C PRO A 77 -23.56 8.72 -0.82
N LEU A 78 -23.60 7.96 -1.91
CA LEU A 78 -22.70 8.17 -3.05
C LEU A 78 -23.18 9.37 -3.88
N TYR A 79 -22.24 10.18 -4.35
CA TYR A 79 -22.60 11.32 -5.18
C TYR A 79 -23.18 10.85 -6.54
N PRO A 80 -24.35 11.35 -6.98
CA PRO A 80 -24.96 10.94 -8.24
C PRO A 80 -24.04 11.18 -9.44
N GLY A 81 -23.79 10.13 -10.22
CA GLY A 81 -22.93 10.19 -11.41
C GLY A 81 -21.43 10.20 -11.11
N ALA A 82 -21.02 10.07 -9.84
CA ALA A 82 -19.61 9.86 -9.52
C ALA A 82 -19.17 8.45 -9.94
N VAL A 83 -17.95 8.35 -10.47
CA VAL A 83 -17.36 7.09 -10.94
C VAL A 83 -16.26 6.67 -9.99
N PHE A 84 -16.36 5.45 -9.45
CA PHE A 84 -15.34 4.88 -8.57
C PHE A 84 -14.07 4.54 -9.35
N ASN A 85 -12.90 4.87 -8.79
CA ASN A 85 -11.61 4.51 -9.36
C ASN A 85 -10.87 3.52 -8.43
N PRO A 86 -10.85 2.21 -8.76
CA PRO A 86 -10.23 1.20 -7.91
C PRO A 86 -8.71 1.30 -7.84
N GLU A 87 -8.05 1.71 -8.92
CA GLU A 87 -6.59 1.79 -9.01
C GLU A 87 -6.04 2.89 -8.08
N ILE A 88 -6.59 4.10 -8.16
CA ILE A 88 -6.20 5.21 -7.29
C ILE A 88 -6.55 4.89 -5.83
N SER A 89 -7.71 4.27 -5.60
CA SER A 89 -8.11 3.87 -4.25
C SER A 89 -7.14 2.85 -3.65
N ALA A 90 -6.69 1.87 -4.43
CA ALA A 90 -5.73 0.86 -3.99
C ALA A 90 -4.38 1.48 -3.64
N GLY A 91 -3.86 2.36 -4.50
CA GLY A 91 -2.59 3.05 -4.24
C GLY A 91 -2.61 3.92 -2.97
N LEU A 92 -3.77 4.48 -2.62
CA LEU A 92 -3.96 5.25 -1.38
C LEU A 92 -4.33 4.40 -0.15
N SER A 93 -4.44 3.08 -0.33
CA SER A 93 -4.89 2.14 0.69
C SER A 93 -3.91 0.98 0.84
N LEU A 94 -2.61 1.17 0.62
CA LEU A 94 -1.65 0.07 0.77
C LEU A 94 -1.50 -0.39 2.24
N ASP A 95 -1.75 0.50 3.18
CA ASP A 95 -1.93 0.16 4.60
C ASP A 95 -3.31 -0.48 4.81
N ASP A 96 -3.39 -1.48 5.69
CA ASP A 96 -4.64 -2.17 6.02
C ASP A 96 -5.43 -1.47 7.14
N ASP A 97 -4.83 -0.53 7.88
CA ASP A 97 -5.51 0.20 8.96
C ASP A 97 -6.51 1.24 8.43
N TYR A 98 -6.22 1.82 7.26
CA TYR A 98 -7.04 2.85 6.63
C TYR A 98 -7.16 2.65 5.13
N HIS A 99 -8.39 2.65 4.64
CA HIS A 99 -8.66 2.67 3.21
C HIS A 99 -9.19 4.03 2.77
N CYS A 100 -8.69 4.51 1.63
CA CYS A 100 -9.16 5.70 0.95
C CYS A 100 -9.85 5.32 -0.36
N TYR A 101 -11.15 5.55 -0.44
CA TYR A 101 -11.97 5.27 -1.62
C TYR A 101 -12.16 6.54 -2.44
N VAL A 102 -11.74 6.51 -3.71
CA VAL A 102 -11.73 7.67 -4.60
C VAL A 102 -12.78 7.53 -5.70
N PHE A 103 -13.53 8.60 -5.87
CA PHE A 103 -14.51 8.76 -6.93
C PHE A 103 -14.28 10.07 -7.68
N PHE A 104 -14.69 10.12 -8.94
CA PHE A 104 -14.58 11.32 -9.76
C PHE A 104 -15.94 11.79 -10.26
N SER A 105 -16.13 13.11 -10.32
CA SER A 105 -17.33 13.74 -10.82
C SER A 105 -17.01 14.88 -11.80
N ASN A 106 -17.86 15.03 -12.81
CA ASN A 106 -17.80 16.15 -13.75
C ASN A 106 -18.37 17.44 -13.18
N ASP A 107 -19.06 17.39 -12.04
CA ASP A 107 -19.54 18.57 -11.35
C ASP A 107 -18.41 19.30 -10.62
N SER A 108 -18.60 20.58 -10.31
CA SER A 108 -17.61 21.38 -9.58
C SER A 108 -17.50 20.97 -8.10
N PRO A 109 -16.34 21.19 -7.44
CA PRO A 109 -16.17 20.83 -6.03
C PRO A 109 -17.21 21.47 -5.10
N ALA A 110 -17.59 22.73 -5.36
CA ALA A 110 -18.60 23.45 -4.60
C ALA A 110 -20.00 22.81 -4.69
N LYS A 111 -20.39 22.34 -5.89
CA LYS A 111 -21.68 21.65 -6.08
C LYS A 111 -21.70 20.30 -5.35
N VAL A 112 -20.62 19.55 -5.43
CA VAL A 112 -20.47 18.28 -4.71
C VAL A 112 -20.47 18.50 -3.20
N ALA A 113 -19.79 19.53 -2.70
CA ALA A 113 -19.78 19.88 -1.28
C ALA A 113 -21.16 20.28 -0.76
N ALA A 114 -21.92 21.08 -1.51
CA ALA A 114 -23.28 21.45 -1.14
C ALA A 114 -24.21 20.24 -1.01
N PHE A 115 -24.07 19.24 -1.89
CA PHE A 115 -24.80 17.97 -1.77
C PHE A 115 -24.50 17.27 -0.45
N TYR A 116 -23.22 17.11 -0.09
CA TYR A 116 -22.85 16.42 1.15
C TYR A 116 -23.17 17.23 2.40
N GLN A 117 -23.05 18.54 2.37
CA GLN A 117 -23.48 19.42 3.46
C GLN A 117 -24.97 19.21 3.78
N GLN A 118 -25.82 19.18 2.76
CA GLN A 118 -27.25 18.92 2.93
C GLN A 118 -27.53 17.49 3.43
N ARG A 119 -26.85 16.49 2.87
CA ARG A 119 -27.11 15.07 3.19
C ARG A 119 -26.59 14.66 4.55
N LEU A 120 -25.46 15.22 4.97
CA LEU A 120 -24.81 14.91 6.25
C LEU A 120 -25.27 15.84 7.37
N ASN A 121 -25.94 16.95 7.04
CA ASN A 121 -26.29 18.02 7.97
C ASN A 121 -25.07 18.48 8.80
N LYS A 122 -23.94 18.68 8.11
CA LYS A 122 -22.64 19.05 8.68
C LYS A 122 -22.01 20.15 7.83
N GLU A 123 -21.36 21.10 8.47
CA GLU A 123 -20.53 22.09 7.78
C GLU A 123 -19.14 21.52 7.48
N PRO A 124 -18.60 21.69 6.27
CA PRO A 124 -17.22 21.33 5.97
C PRO A 124 -16.23 22.38 6.50
N SER A 125 -14.99 21.95 6.75
CA SER A 125 -13.85 22.86 6.68
C SER A 125 -13.62 23.22 5.21
N SER A 126 -13.57 24.51 4.88
CA SER A 126 -13.31 25.00 3.53
C SER A 126 -11.93 25.68 3.48
N SER A 127 -11.14 25.34 2.46
CA SER A 127 -9.84 25.96 2.18
C SER A 127 -9.59 26.04 0.67
N GLU A 128 -8.48 26.63 0.24
CA GLU A 128 -8.07 26.58 -1.18
C GLU A 128 -7.93 25.14 -1.72
N GLY A 129 -7.60 24.19 -0.85
CA GLY A 129 -7.48 22.77 -1.18
C GLY A 129 -8.82 22.02 -1.33
N GLY A 130 -9.96 22.70 -1.16
CA GLY A 130 -11.30 22.13 -1.24
C GLY A 130 -12.02 22.04 0.10
N TYR A 131 -12.88 21.02 0.24
CA TYR A 131 -13.78 20.84 1.37
C TYR A 131 -13.47 19.54 2.11
N LEU A 132 -13.51 19.57 3.45
CA LEU A 132 -13.32 18.40 4.30
C LEU A 132 -14.45 18.27 5.32
N PHE A 133 -15.13 17.14 5.31
CA PHE A 133 -16.14 16.77 6.31
C PHE A 133 -15.54 15.73 7.26
N ALA A 134 -15.66 15.98 8.56
CA ALA A 134 -15.36 14.96 9.57
C ALA A 134 -16.54 13.98 9.67
N LEU A 135 -16.36 12.76 9.16
CA LEU A 135 -17.34 11.68 9.31
C LEU A 135 -17.27 11.13 10.74
N LYS A 136 -16.05 10.85 11.21
CA LYS A 136 -15.71 10.47 12.59
C LYS A 136 -14.51 11.29 13.06
N GLY A 137 -14.57 11.80 14.28
CA GLY A 137 -13.54 12.68 14.82
C GLY A 137 -13.83 14.16 14.71
N LYS A 138 -12.76 14.96 14.72
CA LYS A 138 -12.82 16.41 14.67
C LYS A 138 -11.85 16.94 13.63
N LEU A 139 -12.23 18.05 13.01
CA LEU A 139 -11.36 18.84 12.15
C LEU A 139 -10.18 19.43 12.95
N PRO A 140 -9.03 19.74 12.31
CA PRO A 140 -8.76 19.62 10.87
C PRO A 140 -8.37 18.22 10.40
N ILE A 141 -8.06 17.29 11.31
CA ILE A 141 -7.60 15.93 10.99
C ILE A 141 -8.59 14.91 11.59
N PRO A 142 -9.67 14.55 10.87
CA PRO A 142 -10.63 13.56 11.34
C PRO A 142 -10.05 12.13 11.24
N GLN A 143 -10.59 11.20 12.03
CA GLN A 143 -10.23 9.78 11.90
C GLN A 143 -10.82 9.17 10.61
N GLU A 144 -12.07 9.54 10.29
CA GLU A 144 -12.71 9.22 9.02
C GLU A 144 -13.19 10.51 8.39
N GLY A 145 -12.88 10.69 7.11
CA GLY A 145 -13.06 11.96 6.42
C GLY A 145 -13.68 11.77 5.03
N LEU A 146 -14.44 12.77 4.62
CA LEU A 146 -14.85 12.96 3.23
C LEU A 146 -14.20 14.25 2.72
N ALA A 147 -13.27 14.11 1.78
CA ALA A 147 -12.61 15.22 1.11
C ALA A 147 -13.18 15.41 -0.31
N ILE A 148 -13.40 16.67 -0.69
CA ILE A 148 -13.89 17.05 -2.02
C ILE A 148 -12.95 18.11 -2.55
N GLN A 149 -12.23 17.77 -3.62
CA GLN A 149 -11.12 18.58 -4.10
C GLN A 149 -11.16 18.71 -5.62
N PRO A 150 -10.64 19.81 -6.19
CA PRO A 150 -10.38 19.86 -7.62
C PRO A 150 -9.36 18.77 -8.00
N ASN A 151 -9.65 18.04 -9.07
CA ASN A 151 -8.72 17.08 -9.66
C ASN A 151 -7.68 17.85 -10.48
N MET A 152 -6.54 18.12 -9.84
CA MET A 152 -5.38 18.77 -10.47
C MET A 152 -4.28 17.77 -10.85
N LEU A 153 -4.43 16.49 -10.47
CA LEU A 153 -3.36 15.49 -10.50
C LEU A 153 -3.59 14.44 -11.59
N PHE A 154 -4.83 14.02 -11.81
CA PHE A 154 -5.14 12.86 -12.65
C PHE A 154 -5.70 13.30 -14.00
N VAL A 155 -4.80 13.41 -14.98
CA VAL A 155 -5.12 13.79 -16.36
C VAL A 155 -6.10 12.79 -16.98
N GLY A 156 -7.13 13.30 -17.67
CA GLY A 156 -8.15 12.48 -18.33
C GLY A 156 -9.29 12.03 -17.40
N LEU A 157 -9.19 12.27 -16.10
CA LEU A 157 -10.29 12.04 -15.15
C LEU A 157 -11.12 13.31 -14.93
N PRO A 158 -12.40 13.17 -14.50
CA PRO A 158 -13.27 14.30 -14.22
C PRO A 158 -12.70 15.33 -13.23
N GLN A 159 -13.24 16.56 -13.28
CA GLN A 159 -12.67 17.73 -12.61
C GLN A 159 -12.73 17.71 -11.07
N THR A 160 -13.58 16.90 -10.46
CA THR A 160 -13.70 16.82 -9.00
C THR A 160 -13.35 15.42 -8.51
N MET A 161 -12.47 15.36 -7.53
CA MET A 161 -12.11 14.17 -6.79
C MET A 161 -12.85 14.15 -5.45
N ILE A 162 -13.50 13.02 -5.15
CA ILE A 162 -14.21 12.75 -3.92
C ILE A 162 -13.49 11.59 -3.24
N SER A 163 -12.86 11.85 -2.09
CA SER A 163 -12.09 10.84 -1.36
C SER A 163 -12.75 10.56 -0.02
N VAL A 164 -12.94 9.29 0.30
CA VAL A 164 -13.53 8.84 1.57
C VAL A 164 -12.54 7.98 2.30
N GLN A 165 -12.00 8.49 3.40
CA GLN A 165 -11.10 7.75 4.28
C GLN A 165 -11.92 7.01 5.34
N LYS A 166 -11.67 5.71 5.47
CA LYS A 166 -12.30 4.81 6.44
C LYS A 166 -11.24 4.07 7.23
N GLU A 167 -11.41 4.05 8.54
CA GLU A 167 -10.66 3.17 9.42
C GLU A 167 -11.18 1.74 9.25
N MET A 168 -10.29 0.81 8.96
CA MET A 168 -10.59 -0.60 8.75
C MET A 168 -10.31 -1.33 10.06
N ARG A 169 -11.21 -1.21 11.04
CA ARG A 169 -11.14 -2.04 12.25
C ARG A 169 -11.74 -3.41 11.97
N GLU A 170 -11.10 -4.47 12.48
CA GLU A 170 -11.73 -5.79 12.66
C GLU A 170 -13.00 -5.73 13.52
#